data_AF-A0A0N4YN66-F1
#
_entry.id   AF-A0A0N4YN66-F1
#
_cell.length_a   1.000
_cell.length_b   1.000
_cell.length_c   1.000
_cell.angle_alpha   90.00
_cell.angle_beta   90.00
_cell.angle_gamma   90.00
#
_symmetry.space_group_name_H-M   'P 1'
#
loop_
_entity.id
_entity.type
_entity.pdbx_description
1 polymer ?
#
loop_
_entity_poly.entity_id
_entity_poly.type
_entity_poly.pdbx_seq_one_letter_code
_entity_poly.pdbx_strand_id
1 'polypeptide(L)' 'MMIESFISMARYLSPRHDDDWSDRLHYLVTPNILFAFSVLISFKQFGGRPIECMFPNKFPGSWEQVSLTSFLA' A
#
# COMPACT_ATOMS: atom_id res chain seq x y z
N MET A 1 24.66 -7.17 -6.87
CA MET A 1 23.40 -6.41 -7.09
C MET A 1 22.51 -6.46 -5.85
N MET A 2 22.16 -7.64 -5.32
CA MET A 2 21.38 -7.77 -4.08
C MET A 2 22.14 -7.31 -2.82
N ILE A 3 23.44 -7.58 -2.74
CA ILE A 3 24.25 -7.27 -1.53
C ILE A 3 24.42 -5.75 -1.36
N GLU A 4 24.60 -5.02 -2.46
CA GLU A 4 24.70 -3.55 -2.46
C GLU A 4 23.41 -2.87 -1.98
N SER A 5 22.24 -3.39 -2.35
CA SER A 5 20.96 -2.84 -1.89
C SER A 5 20.74 -3.08 -0.39
N PHE A 6 21.14 -4.24 0.13
CA PHE A 6 21.12 -4.52 1.57
C PHE A 6 22.08 -3.61 2.34
N ILE A 7 23.30 -3.39 1.83
CA ILE A 7 24.27 -2.47 2.45
C ILE A 7 23.74 -1.04 2.44
N SER A 8 23.15 -0.60 1.32
CA SER A 8 22.54 0.74 1.21
C SER A 8 21.40 0.94 2.22
N MET A 9 20.55 -0.07 2.40
CA MET A 9 19.46 -0.04 3.38
C MET A 9 19.98 -0.07 4.83
N ALA A 10 21.04 -0.82 5.12
CA ALA A 10 21.67 -0.80 6.44
C ALA A 10 22.27 0.57 6.78
N ARG A 11 22.87 1.27 5.80
CA ARG A 11 23.36 2.65 5.97
C ARG A 11 22.23 3.66 6.21
N TYR A 12 21.01 3.38 5.74
CA TYR A 12 19.86 4.23 5.98
C TYR A 12 19.43 4.27 7.45
N LEU A 13 19.67 3.16 8.19
CA LEU A 13 19.39 3.06 9.62
C LEU A 13 20.56 3.53 10.49
N SER A 14 21.75 3.72 9.91
CA SER A 14 22.92 4.17 10.65
C SER A 14 22.70 5.61 11.13
N PRO A 15 22.91 5.90 12.43
CA PRO A 15 22.84 7.27 12.92
C PRO A 15 23.87 8.13 12.19
N ARG A 16 23.43 9.26 11.66
CA ARG A 16 24.30 10.28 11.09
C ARG A 16 24.65 11.30 12.18
N HIS A 17 25.80 11.93 12.00
CA HIS A 17 26.17 13.11 12.80
C HIS A 17 25.15 14.21 12.45
N ASP A 18 24.54 14.83 13.45
CA ASP A 18 23.45 15.83 13.36
C ASP A 18 22.02 15.30 13.11
N ASP A 19 21.73 14.02 13.40
CA ASP A 19 20.35 13.49 13.31
C ASP A 19 19.48 13.90 14.51
N ASP A 20 18.71 14.98 14.35
CA ASP A 20 17.68 15.37 15.32
C ASP A 20 16.41 14.50 15.20
N TRP A 21 15.52 14.58 16.19
CA TRP A 21 14.26 13.85 16.15
C TRP A 21 13.38 14.23 14.96
N SER A 22 13.40 15.51 14.55
CA SER A 22 12.70 15.98 13.36
C SER A 22 13.17 15.24 12.11
N ASP A 23 14.48 15.02 11.96
CA ASP A 23 15.02 14.36 10.79
C ASP A 23 14.57 12.90 10.74
N ARG A 24 14.66 12.20 11.88
CA ARG A 24 14.18 10.81 12.01
C ARG A 24 12.71 10.66 11.68
N LEU A 25 11.88 11.65 12.05
CA LEU A 25 10.45 11.62 11.71
C LEU A 25 10.23 11.68 10.20
N HIS A 26 11.02 12.47 9.48
CA HIS A 26 10.88 12.64 8.03
C HIS A 26 11.44 11.49 7.21
N TYR A 27 12.65 10.99 7.53
CA TYR A 27 13.27 9.94 6.71
C TYR A 27 12.92 8.52 7.18
N LEU A 28 12.71 8.26 8.47
CA LEU A 28 12.33 6.92 8.95
C LEU A 28 10.83 6.80 9.20
N VAL A 29 10.26 7.61 10.08
CA VAL A 29 8.95 7.31 10.66
C VAL A 29 7.82 7.50 9.64
N THR A 30 7.76 8.67 9.00
CA THR A 30 6.69 9.02 8.04
C THR A 30 6.57 8.01 6.88
N PRO A 31 7.63 7.69 6.11
CA PRO A 31 7.50 6.76 4.99
C PRO A 31 7.18 5.33 5.44
N ASN A 32 7.73 4.86 6.56
CA ASN A 32 7.42 3.52 7.08
C ASN A 32 5.95 3.40 7.54
N ILE A 33 5.38 4.44 8.14
CA ILE A 33 3.96 4.48 8.52
C ILE A 33 3.08 4.47 7.27
N LEU A 34 3.40 5.28 6.25
CA LEU A 34 2.64 5.29 5.00
C LEU A 34 2.70 3.92 4.29
N PHE A 35 3.87 3.29 4.28
CA PHE A 35 4.04 1.95 3.72
C PHE A 35 3.25 0.89 4.50
N ALA A 36 3.26 0.95 5.83
CA ALA A 36 2.47 0.06 6.66
C ALA A 36 0.97 0.22 6.35
N PHE A 37 0.47 1.45 6.27
CA PHE A 37 -0.93 1.70 5.92
C PHE A 37 -1.28 1.28 4.49
N SER A 38 -0.38 1.49 3.52
CA SER A 38 -0.65 1.02 2.15
C SER A 38 -0.81 -0.49 2.10
N VAL A 39 0.07 -1.24 2.79
CA VAL A 39 -0.02 -2.70 2.85
C VAL A 39 -1.30 -3.14 3.57
N LEU A 40 -1.65 -2.50 4.69
CA LEU A 40 -2.87 -2.80 5.45
C LEU A 40 -4.14 -2.53 4.62
N ILE A 41 -4.20 -1.41 3.89
CA ILE A 41 -5.34 -1.06 3.03
C ILE A 41 -5.44 -2.03 1.86
N SER A 42 -4.33 -2.32 1.17
CA SER A 42 -4.31 -3.29 0.08
C SER A 42 -4.78 -4.66 0.55
N PHE A 43 -4.33 -5.14 1.71
CA PHE A 43 -4.81 -6.40 2.26
C PHE A 43 -6.32 -6.40 2.49
N LYS A 44 -6.89 -5.29 2.98
CA LYS A 44 -8.33 -5.16 3.18
C LYS A 44 -9.12 -5.06 1.87
N GLN A 45 -8.53 -4.50 0.81
CA GLN A 45 -9.15 -4.40 -0.51
C GLN A 45 -9.18 -5.73 -1.26
N PHE A 46 -8.15 -6.57 -1.10
CA PHE A 46 -8.02 -7.85 -1.80
C PHE A 46 -8.47 -9.07 -0.96
N GLY A 47 -8.67 -8.92 0.34
CA GLY A 47 -9.15 -9.98 1.24
C GLY A 47 -10.68 -10.15 1.32
N GLY A 48 -11.44 -9.43 0.48
CA GLY A 48 -12.91 -9.42 0.49
C GLY A 48 -13.51 -9.22 -0.89
N ARG A 49 -14.78 -8.78 -0.94
CA ARG A 49 -15.39 -8.35 -2.20
C ARG A 49 -14.84 -6.96 -2.55
N PRO A 50 -14.27 -6.74 -3.75
CA PRO A 50 -13.86 -5.42 -4.19
C PRO A 50 -15.08 -4.49 -4.27
N ILE A 51 -14.85 -3.18 -4.43
CA ILE A 51 -15.89 -2.14 -4.39
C ILE A 51 -17.15 -2.59 -5.15
N GLU A 52 -18.24 -2.76 -4.43
CA GLU A 52 -19.56 -3.09 -4.99
C GLU A 52 -20.13 -1.82 -5.63
N CYS A 53 -20.31 -1.84 -6.95
CA CYS A 53 -20.94 -0.75 -7.67
C CYS A 53 -22.44 -0.72 -7.37
N MET A 54 -23.00 0.46 -7.02
CA MET A 54 -24.45 0.60 -6.90
C MET A 54 -25.08 0.41 -8.28
N PHE A 55 -25.73 -0.73 -8.47
CA PHE A 55 -26.29 -1.11 -9.76
C PHE A 55 -27.81 -0.85 -9.79
N PRO A 56 -28.37 -0.31 -10.89
CA PRO A 56 -29.82 -0.11 -11.00
C PRO A 56 -30.54 -1.46 -11.06
N ASN A 57 -31.56 -1.65 -10.20
CA ASN A 57 -32.36 -2.88 -10.01
C ASN A 57 -33.11 -3.43 -11.26
N LYS A 58 -32.83 -2.93 -12.47
CA LYS A 58 -33.49 -3.29 -13.72
C LYS A 58 -32.76 -4.38 -14.53
N PHE A 59 -31.49 -4.68 -14.23
CA PHE A 59 -30.74 -5.72 -14.96
C PHE A 59 -30.44 -6.93 -14.07
N PRO A 60 -30.30 -8.15 -14.66
CA PRO A 60 -30.04 -9.35 -13.89
C PRO A 60 -28.66 -9.34 -13.22
N GLY A 61 -28.51 -9.99 -12.06
CA GLY A 61 -27.27 -9.99 -11.26
C GLY A 61 -26.02 -10.56 -11.95
N SER A 62 -26.16 -11.16 -13.14
CA SER A 62 -25.02 -11.52 -14.00
C SER A 62 -24.22 -10.30 -14.49
N TRP A 63 -24.86 -9.13 -14.62
CA TRP A 63 -24.18 -7.89 -15.03
C TRP A 63 -23.35 -7.27 -13.89
N GLU A 64 -23.70 -7.55 -12.64
CA GLU A 64 -22.94 -7.13 -11.45
C GLU A 64 -21.56 -7.80 -11.44
N GLN A 65 -21.51 -9.12 -11.71
CA GLN A 65 -20.26 -9.88 -11.78
C GLN A 65 -19.33 -9.43 -12.93
N VAL A 66 -19.88 -9.08 -14.09
CA VAL A 66 -19.08 -8.55 -15.21
C VAL A 66 -18.45 -7.21 -14.84
N SER A 67 -19.21 -6.31 -14.20
CA SER A 67 -18.70 -5.00 -13.77
C SER A 67 -17.57 -5.09 -12.73
N LEU A 68 -17.64 -6.06 -11.81
CA LEU A 68 -16.61 -6.33 -10.81
C LEU A 68 -15.35 -6.97 -11.41
N THR A 69 -15.51 -7.80 -12.44
CA THR A 69 -14.39 -8.49 -13.10
C THR A 69 -13.58 -7.53 -14.00
N SER A 70 -14.22 -6.51 -14.58
CA SER A 70 -13.53 -5.48 -15.38
C SER A 70 -12.63 -4.54 -14.56
N PHE A 71 -12.77 -4.48 -13.24
CA PHE A 71 -11.88 -3.70 -12.37
C PHE A 71 -10.56 -4.41 -12.04
N LEU A 72 -10.50 -5.72 -12.27
CA LEU A 72 -9.31 -6.58 -12.05
C LEU A 72 -8.56 -6.90 -13.35
N ALA A 73 -9.00 -6.37 -14.50
CA ALA A 73 -8.40 -6.57 -15.83
C ALA A 73 -7.82 -5.26 -16.38
#